data_AF-A0A2G6C9W8-F1
#
_entry.id   AF-A0A2G6C9W8-F1
#
_cell.length_a   1.000
_cell.length_b   1.000
_cell.length_c   1.000
_cell.angle_alpha   90.00
_cell.angle_beta   90.00
_cell.angle_gamma   90.00
#
_symmetry.space_group_name_H-M   'P 1'
#
loop_
_entity.id
_entity.type
_entity.pdbx_description
1 polymer ?
#
loop_
_entity_poly.entity_id
_entity_poly.type
_entity_poly.pdbx_seq_one_letter_code
_entity_poly.pdbx_strand_id
1 'polypeptide(L)'
;RDLNSSITRMATLATGGRITETLVAQEIRRLQHDWAGHQANKQQTPQHILREVLAEDTLADIDLFDQAQLAQVITVCRESKSMAEAGRKLFNVSRTKRNSNNDSHRLRTYLQKFGLVFGEL
;
A
#
# COMPACT_ATOMS: atom_id res chain seq x y z
N ARG A 1 -0.85 17.18 14.39
CA ARG A 1 -2.14 16.78 15.02
C ARG A 1 -2.07 17.26 16.46
N ASP A 2 -2.94 18.19 16.84
CA ASP A 2 -2.75 19.01 18.04
C ASP A 2 -3.55 18.51 19.24
N LEU A 3 -2.84 18.17 20.31
CA LEU A 3 -3.39 17.86 21.64
C LEU A 3 -4.41 18.92 22.09
N ASN A 4 -4.18 20.17 21.70
CA ASN A 4 -5.05 21.31 21.99
C ASN A 4 -6.48 21.08 21.48
N SER A 5 -6.63 20.53 20.26
CA SER A 5 -7.95 20.25 19.67
C SER A 5 -8.72 19.16 20.42
N SER A 6 -8.01 18.17 20.99
CA SER A 6 -8.63 17.12 21.82
C SER A 6 -9.07 17.70 23.17
N ILE A 7 -8.23 18.54 23.78
CA ILE A 7 -8.53 19.21 25.05
C ILE A 7 -9.73 20.13 24.91
N THR A 8 -9.79 20.98 23.87
CA THR A 8 -10.93 21.88 23.64
C THR A 8 -12.24 21.11 23.54
N ARG A 9 -12.26 20.00 22.79
CA ARG A 9 -13.47 19.20 22.59
C ARG A 9 -13.96 18.55 23.88
N MET A 10 -13.05 17.96 24.66
CA MET A 10 -13.38 17.44 25.99
C MET A 10 -13.87 18.56 26.91
N ALA A 11 -13.24 19.75 26.88
CA ALA A 11 -13.69 20.88 27.68
C ALA A 11 -15.10 21.36 27.27
N THR A 12 -15.44 21.37 25.98
CA THR A 12 -16.78 21.73 25.49
C THR A 12 -17.85 20.72 25.90
N LEU A 13 -17.52 19.42 25.93
CA LEU A 13 -18.47 18.34 26.24
C LEU A 13 -18.59 18.06 27.76
N ALA A 14 -17.66 18.58 28.57
CA ALA A 14 -17.64 18.40 30.02
C ALA A 14 -18.78 19.19 30.71
N THR A 15 -19.86 18.51 31.05
CA THR A 15 -20.95 19.09 31.85
C THR A 15 -20.48 19.29 33.29
N GLY A 16 -20.43 20.54 33.77
CA GLY A 16 -19.94 20.88 35.11
C GLY A 16 -18.45 21.29 35.17
N GLY A 17 -17.83 21.58 34.03
CA GLY A 17 -16.49 22.20 33.98
C GLY A 17 -15.34 21.27 34.36
N ARG A 18 -15.60 19.96 34.52
CA ARG A 18 -14.60 18.93 34.82
C ARG A 18 -14.60 17.86 33.74
N ILE A 19 -13.45 17.60 33.16
CA ILE A 19 -13.25 16.48 32.23
C ILE A 19 -13.25 15.19 33.07
N THR A 20 -14.25 14.34 32.86
CA THR A 20 -14.38 13.05 33.55
C THR A 20 -13.64 11.95 32.81
N GLU A 21 -13.31 10.86 33.50
CA GLU A 21 -12.66 9.68 32.89
C GLU A 21 -13.48 9.10 31.74
N THR A 22 -14.80 9.11 31.86
CA THR A 22 -15.72 8.67 30.80
C THR A 22 -15.52 9.48 29.51
N LEU A 23 -15.34 10.80 29.64
CA LEU A 23 -15.14 11.69 28.50
C LEU A 23 -13.76 11.50 27.87
N VAL A 24 -12.73 11.25 28.69
CA VAL A 24 -11.39 10.87 28.21
C VAL A 24 -11.45 9.55 27.43
N ALA A 25 -12.15 8.54 27.94
CA ALA A 25 -12.30 7.26 27.25
C ALA A 25 -13.04 7.39 25.91
N GLN A 26 -14.02 8.30 25.81
CA GLN A 26 -14.70 8.62 24.55
C GLN A 26 -13.75 9.31 23.56
N GLU A 27 -12.95 10.28 23.99
CA GLU A 27 -11.99 10.95 23.11
C GLU A 27 -10.87 9.99 22.66
N ILE A 28 -10.42 9.08 23.52
CA ILE A 28 -9.47 8.01 23.14
C ILE A 28 -10.06 7.15 22.01
N ARG A 29 -11.31 6.67 22.15
CA ARG A 29 -11.96 5.88 21.09
C ARG A 29 -12.10 6.66 19.78
N ARG A 30 -12.49 7.93 19.87
CA ARG A 30 -12.58 8.82 18.71
C ARG A 30 -11.23 8.99 18.03
N LEU A 31 -10.18 9.27 18.80
CA LEU A 31 -8.82 9.40 18.27
C LEU A 31 -8.32 8.10 17.64
N GLN A 32 -8.57 6.95 18.27
CA GLN A 32 -8.25 5.64 17.70
C GLN A 32 -8.96 5.42 16.36
N HIS A 33 -10.23 5.83 16.22
CA HIS A 33 -10.96 5.76 14.96
C HIS A 33 -10.42 6.73 13.89
N ASP A 34 -10.18 7.99 14.26
CA ASP A 34 -9.56 9.01 13.40
C ASP A 34 -8.13 8.58 12.97
N TRP A 35 -7.44 7.81 13.80
CA TRP A 35 -6.14 7.21 13.49
C TRP A 35 -6.26 5.97 12.62
N ALA A 36 -7.28 5.13 12.83
CA ALA A 36 -7.56 3.96 11.99
C ALA A 36 -7.88 4.37 10.55
N GLY A 37 -8.65 5.46 10.33
CA GLY A 37 -8.86 6.03 8.99
C GLY A 37 -7.57 6.58 8.35
N HIS A 38 -6.64 7.08 9.16
CA HIS A 38 -5.31 7.47 8.69
C HIS A 38 -4.38 6.26 8.45
N GLN A 39 -4.66 5.11 9.09
CA GLN A 39 -4.00 3.83 8.83
C GLN A 39 -4.64 3.05 7.67
N ALA A 40 -5.86 3.35 7.24
CA ALA A 40 -6.40 2.87 5.97
C ALA A 40 -5.66 3.47 4.77
N ASN A 41 -4.90 4.56 4.99
CA ASN A 41 -3.90 5.08 4.06
C ASN A 41 -2.48 4.61 4.42
N LYS A 42 -2.32 3.57 5.26
CA LYS A 42 -1.11 2.73 5.18
C LYS A 42 -1.18 2.11 3.80
N GLN A 43 -0.41 2.68 2.89
CA GLN A 43 0.26 2.01 1.78
C GLN A 43 0.04 0.50 1.93
N GLN A 44 -0.74 -0.13 1.02
CA GLN A 44 -0.84 -1.58 0.96
C GLN A 44 0.58 -2.10 1.16
N THR A 45 0.83 -2.77 2.29
CA THR A 45 2.19 -3.24 2.55
C THR A 45 2.55 -4.17 1.42
N PRO A 46 3.83 -4.26 1.02
CA PRO A 46 4.24 -5.21 0.00
C PRO A 46 3.61 -6.60 0.20
N GLN A 47 3.52 -7.05 1.46
CA GLN A 47 2.87 -8.29 1.86
C GLN A 47 1.36 -8.33 1.58
N HIS A 48 0.63 -7.23 1.76
CA HIS A 48 -0.80 -7.17 1.44
C HIS A 48 -1.05 -7.30 -0.07
N ILE A 49 -0.27 -6.58 -0.89
CA ILE A 49 -0.37 -6.65 -2.35
C ILE A 49 -0.10 -8.06 -2.84
N LEU A 50 0.93 -8.70 -2.28
CA LEU A 50 1.33 -10.04 -2.65
C LEU A 50 0.30 -11.11 -2.28
N ARG A 51 -0.31 -11.02 -1.09
CA ARG A 51 -1.36 -11.95 -0.64
C ARG A 51 -2.62 -11.95 -1.49
N GLU A 52 -2.88 -10.87 -2.22
CA GLU A 52 -4.03 -10.80 -3.12
C GLU A 52 -3.84 -11.64 -4.39
N VAL A 53 -2.59 -11.95 -4.75
CA VAL A 53 -2.25 -12.59 -6.04
C VAL A 53 -1.47 -13.90 -5.90
N LEU A 54 -0.91 -14.19 -4.72
CA LEU A 54 -0.13 -15.39 -4.44
C LEU A 54 -0.64 -16.09 -3.19
N ALA A 55 -0.57 -17.43 -3.18
CA ALA A 55 -0.84 -18.24 -2.00
C ALA A 55 0.26 -18.04 -0.94
N GLU A 56 -0.09 -18.19 0.34
CA GLU A 56 0.84 -18.04 1.47
C GLU A 56 2.06 -18.97 1.35
N ASP A 57 1.88 -20.21 0.88
CA ASP A 57 2.99 -21.17 0.70
C ASP A 57 4.01 -20.66 -0.34
N THR A 58 3.52 -20.14 -1.47
CA THR A 58 4.40 -19.56 -2.51
C THR A 58 5.11 -18.30 -2.01
N LEU A 59 4.47 -17.50 -1.15
CA LEU A 59 5.09 -16.31 -0.57
C LEU A 59 6.17 -16.65 0.45
N ALA A 60 6.00 -17.74 1.21
CA ALA A 60 7.01 -18.21 2.15
C ALA A 60 8.31 -18.65 1.45
N ASP A 61 8.22 -19.10 0.20
CA ASP A 61 9.34 -19.56 -0.62
C ASP A 61 10.03 -18.43 -1.43
N ILE A 62 9.57 -17.18 -1.33
CA ILE A 62 10.16 -16.04 -2.03
C ILE A 62 10.96 -15.18 -1.06
N ASP A 63 12.20 -14.86 -1.44
CA ASP A 63 13.06 -13.96 -0.64
C ASP A 63 12.43 -12.57 -0.46
N LEU A 64 12.68 -11.94 0.69
CA LEU A 64 12.17 -10.60 1.00
C LEU A 64 12.54 -9.54 -0.05
N PHE A 65 13.71 -9.69 -0.69
CA PHE A 65 14.14 -8.83 -1.78
C PHE A 65 13.20 -8.94 -3.00
N ASP A 66 12.90 -10.16 -3.42
CA ASP A 66 12.00 -10.43 -4.54
C ASP A 66 10.56 -10.05 -4.20
N GLN A 67 10.11 -10.28 -2.95
CA GLN A 67 8.80 -9.82 -2.48
C GLN A 67 8.65 -8.30 -2.63
N ALA A 68 9.65 -7.53 -2.18
CA ALA A 68 9.62 -6.07 -2.27
C ALA A 68 9.57 -5.60 -3.73
N GLN A 69 10.38 -6.20 -4.60
CA GLN A 69 10.39 -5.88 -6.02
C GLN A 69 9.06 -6.25 -6.71
N LEU A 70 8.54 -7.45 -6.44
CA LEU A 70 7.33 -7.98 -7.04
C LEU A 70 6.10 -7.14 -6.64
N ALA A 71 5.99 -6.76 -5.37
CA ALA A 71 4.93 -5.88 -4.91
C ALA A 71 4.92 -4.56 -5.69
N GLN A 72 6.08 -3.92 -5.86
CA GLN A 72 6.18 -2.69 -6.65
C GLN A 72 5.81 -2.90 -8.13
N VAL A 73 6.20 -4.04 -8.71
CA VAL A 73 5.84 -4.40 -10.08
C VAL A 73 4.32 -4.55 -10.23
N ILE A 74 3.66 -5.25 -9.31
CA ILE A 74 2.20 -5.44 -9.31
C ILE A 74 1.48 -4.10 -9.18
N THR A 75 1.90 -3.24 -8.25
CA THR A 75 1.33 -1.89 -8.10
C THR A 75 1.35 -1.13 -9.42
N VAL A 76 2.50 -1.08 -10.09
CA VAL A 76 2.62 -0.37 -11.38
C VAL A 76 1.80 -1.04 -12.48
N CYS A 77 1.65 -2.37 -12.45
CA CYS A 77 0.79 -3.07 -13.39
C CYS A 77 -0.68 -2.66 -13.23
N ARG A 78 -1.20 -2.67 -12.01
CA ARG A 78 -2.57 -2.28 -11.67
C ARG A 78 -2.89 -0.82 -12.01
N GLU A 79 -1.92 0.06 -11.84
CA GLU A 79 -2.07 1.49 -12.17
C GLU A 79 -1.93 1.80 -13.67
N SER A 80 -1.64 0.80 -14.51
CA SER A 80 -1.35 1.00 -15.93
C SER A 80 -2.42 0.39 -16.82
N LYS A 81 -2.81 1.09 -17.89
CA LYS A 81 -3.88 0.64 -18.81
C LYS A 81 -3.43 -0.47 -19.75
N SER A 82 -2.13 -0.73 -19.84
CA SER A 82 -1.55 -1.76 -20.69
C SER A 82 -0.18 -2.21 -20.20
N MET A 83 0.22 -3.42 -20.57
CA MET A 83 1.55 -3.97 -20.29
C MET A 83 2.67 -3.11 -20.90
N ALA A 84 2.41 -2.44 -22.02
CA ALA A 84 3.36 -1.51 -22.63
C ALA A 84 3.55 -0.26 -21.76
N GLU A 85 2.48 0.30 -21.19
CA GLU A 85 2.58 1.43 -20.26
C GLU A 85 3.32 1.05 -18.98
N ALA A 86 2.95 -0.08 -18.36
CA ALA A 86 3.61 -0.59 -17.16
C ALA A 86 5.12 -0.82 -17.39
N GLY A 87 5.46 -1.47 -18.51
CA GLY A 87 6.86 -1.71 -18.89
C GLY A 87 7.66 -0.40 -19.04
N ARG A 88 7.09 0.63 -19.66
CA ARG A 88 7.76 1.94 -19.78
C ARG A 88 7.99 2.62 -18.43
N LYS A 89 7.05 2.49 -17.48
CA LYS A 89 7.19 3.01 -16.11
C LYS A 89 8.29 2.26 -15.35
N LEU A 90 8.26 0.92 -15.37
CA LEU A 90 9.21 0.06 -14.65
C LEU A 90 10.64 0.13 -15.21
N PHE A 91 10.79 0.25 -16.53
CA PHE A 91 12.09 0.24 -17.19
C PHE A 91 12.52 1.63 -17.69
N ASN A 92 11.98 2.72 -17.09
CA ASN A 92 12.15 4.11 -17.51
C ASN A 92 13.60 4.54 -17.82
N VAL A 93 14.59 4.06 -17.06
CA VAL A 93 16.02 4.36 -17.27
C VAL A 93 16.67 3.35 -18.23
N SER A 94 16.44 2.04 -18.04
CA SER A 94 17.13 1.03 -18.85
C SER A 94 16.72 1.05 -20.33
N ARG A 95 15.49 1.50 -20.63
CA ARG A 95 14.97 1.62 -22.00
C ARG A 95 15.66 2.69 -22.82
N THR A 96 16.17 3.76 -22.20
CA THR A 96 16.89 4.83 -22.94
C THR A 96 18.28 4.41 -23.40
N LYS A 97 18.82 3.33 -22.80
CA LYS A 97 20.16 2.81 -23.08
C LYS A 97 20.15 1.61 -24.03
N ARG A 98 18.98 1.09 -24.42
CA ARG A 98 18.86 -0.13 -25.23
C ARG A 98 18.37 0.18 -26.64
N ASN A 99 18.93 -0.53 -27.60
CA ASN A 99 18.61 -0.35 -29.03
C ASN A 99 17.24 -0.92 -29.41
N SER A 100 16.70 -1.86 -28.63
CA SER A 100 15.34 -2.41 -28.82
C SER A 100 14.47 -2.20 -27.58
N ASN A 101 13.30 -1.60 -27.75
CA ASN A 101 12.32 -1.38 -26.69
C ASN A 101 11.38 -2.59 -26.57
N ASN A 102 11.84 -3.65 -25.89
CA ASN A 102 11.04 -4.84 -25.62
C ASN A 102 10.59 -4.94 -24.15
N ASP A 103 10.13 -3.81 -23.61
CA ASP A 103 9.79 -3.64 -22.19
C ASP A 103 8.62 -4.56 -21.77
N SER A 104 7.61 -4.74 -22.63
CA SER A 104 6.48 -5.63 -22.37
C SER A 104 6.88 -7.09 -22.26
N HIS A 105 7.78 -7.58 -23.12
CA HIS A 105 8.27 -8.95 -23.00
C HIS A 105 9.06 -9.15 -21.71
N ARG A 106 9.91 -8.19 -21.34
CA ARG A 106 10.68 -8.26 -20.09
C ARG A 106 9.75 -8.35 -18.88
N LEU A 107 8.71 -7.52 -18.87
CA LEU A 107 7.68 -7.56 -17.83
C LEU A 107 6.94 -8.91 -17.81
N ARG A 108 6.53 -9.42 -18.97
CA ARG A 108 5.89 -10.73 -19.08
C ARG A 108 6.77 -11.85 -18.54
N THR A 109 8.04 -11.91 -18.96
CA THR A 109 9.00 -12.92 -18.48
C THR A 109 9.23 -12.80 -16.97
N TYR A 110 9.23 -11.59 -16.42
CA TYR A 110 9.35 -11.38 -14.97
C TYR A 110 8.13 -11.92 -14.22
N LEU A 111 6.91 -11.55 -14.63
CA LEU A 111 5.67 -12.01 -13.99
C LEU A 111 5.50 -13.54 -14.06
N GLN A 112 5.88 -14.15 -15.18
CA GLN A 112 5.83 -15.60 -15.38
C GLN A 112 6.69 -16.39 -14.39
N LYS A 113 7.78 -15.81 -13.86
CA LYS A 113 8.60 -16.47 -12.81
C LYS A 113 7.79 -16.74 -11.54
N PHE A 114 6.77 -15.94 -11.29
CA PHE A 114 5.87 -16.04 -10.15
C PHE A 114 4.50 -16.63 -10.53
N GLY A 115 4.35 -17.15 -11.76
CA GLY A 115 3.09 -17.68 -12.25
C GLY A 115 2.01 -16.62 -12.53
N LEU A 116 2.38 -15.33 -12.62
CA LEU A 116 1.43 -14.23 -12.77
C LEU A 116 1.27 -13.82 -14.25
N VAL A 117 0.06 -13.37 -14.60
CA VAL A 117 -0.29 -12.83 -15.91
C VAL A 117 -0.85 -11.41 -15.77
N PHE A 118 -0.34 -10.46 -16.54
CA PHE A 118 -0.73 -9.04 -16.44
C PHE A 118 -2.24 -8.79 -16.56
N GLY A 119 -2.96 -9.57 -17.38
CA GLY A 119 -4.41 -9.41 -17.54
C GLY A 119 -5.24 -9.85 -16.33
N GLU A 120 -4.60 -10.50 -15.35
CA GLU A 120 -5.22 -11.05 -14.14
C GLU A 120 -4.83 -10.27 -12.86
N LEU A 121 -4.02 -9.20 -13.01
CA LEU A 121 -3.54 -8.35 -11.91
C LEU A 121 -4.39 -7.10 -11.71
#